data_AF-A0A3D3E6F8-F1
#
_entry.id   AF-A0A3D3E6F8-F1
#
_cell.length_a   1.000
_cell.length_b   1.000
_cell.length_c   1.000
_cell.angle_alpha   90.00
_cell.angle_beta   90.00
_cell.angle_gamma   90.00
#
_symmetry.space_group_name_H-M   'P 1'
#
loop_
_entity.id
_entity.type
_entity.pdbx_description
1 polymer ?
#
loop_
_entity_poly.entity_id
_entity_poly.type
_entity_poly.pdbx_seq_one_letter_code
_entity_poly.pdbx_strand_id
1 'polypeptide(L)'
;NINFAKLQRLAEKVDGMITVCSEPGMFVTPNLPLARFIDKSASTESASSECTCIDEIKATFVIGPERTFESDPRFGMVVMSEIASRALSSAVNDPGTAINIIGSLVRMLSKWSGVCQENEAAGRASEKPLYDRVALADLSVDDLFNDAFTAIVRDGAGSLEVCIRIQKAFLALSSIGDEDMANAASRLSDLAFRYAEKSLILDEEIEIVRSYVKQLNDIKKHSMDSK
;
A
#
# COMPACT_ATOMS: atom_id res chain seq x y z
N ASN A 1 -4.52 3.72 16.49
CA ASN A 1 -3.26 3.20 17.09
C ASN A 1 -3.56 1.90 17.83
N ILE A 2 -2.67 0.90 17.80
CA ILE A 2 -2.88 -0.43 18.38
C ILE A 2 -1.70 -0.76 19.30
N ASN A 3 -1.99 -1.12 20.57
CA ASN A 3 -0.96 -1.55 21.51
C ASN A 3 -0.67 -3.06 21.37
N PHE A 4 0.24 -3.40 20.45
CA PHE A 4 0.65 -4.78 20.18
C PHE A 4 1.25 -5.50 21.40
N ALA A 5 2.04 -4.80 22.22
CA ALA A 5 2.63 -5.38 23.44
C ALA A 5 1.57 -5.82 24.45
N LYS A 6 0.50 -5.04 24.61
CA LYS A 6 -0.63 -5.41 25.47
C LYS A 6 -1.43 -6.57 24.86
N LEU A 7 -1.67 -6.57 23.54
CA LEU A 7 -2.32 -7.69 22.85
C LEU A 7 -1.55 -9.01 23.03
N GLN A 8 -0.23 -9.00 22.86
CA GLN A 8 0.64 -10.17 23.08
C GLN A 8 0.48 -10.72 24.51
N ARG A 9 0.59 -9.86 25.54
CA ARG A 9 0.43 -10.29 26.95
C ARG A 9 -0.95 -10.89 27.23
N LEU A 10 -2.00 -10.35 26.63
CA LEU A 10 -3.35 -10.88 26.75
C LEU A 10 -3.48 -12.26 26.08
N ALA A 11 -2.90 -12.41 24.89
CA ALA A 11 -2.88 -13.68 24.19
C ALA A 11 -2.06 -14.76 24.93
N GLU A 12 -0.94 -14.39 25.56
CA GLU A 12 -0.13 -15.31 26.40
C GLU A 12 -0.89 -15.79 27.63
N LYS A 13 -1.59 -14.90 28.33
CA LYS A 13 -2.32 -15.21 29.57
C LYS A 13 -3.42 -16.26 29.36
N VAL A 14 -4.04 -16.27 28.18
CA VAL A 14 -5.17 -17.14 27.84
C VAL A 14 -4.76 -18.23 26.84
N ASP A 15 -3.45 -18.41 26.60
CA ASP A 15 -2.89 -19.30 25.57
C ASP A 15 -3.60 -19.22 24.20
N GLY A 16 -3.99 -18.01 23.81
CA GLY A 16 -4.73 -17.74 22.58
C GLY A 16 -3.86 -17.18 21.45
N MET A 17 -4.54 -16.90 20.34
CA MET A 17 -4.03 -16.17 19.18
C MET A 17 -4.98 -15.00 18.89
N ILE A 18 -4.42 -13.82 18.63
CA ILE A 18 -5.19 -12.62 18.24
C ILE A 18 -4.84 -12.27 16.80
N THR A 19 -5.85 -12.17 15.94
CA THR A 19 -5.71 -11.60 14.60
C THR A 19 -6.34 -10.21 14.59
N VAL A 20 -5.53 -9.19 14.32
CA VAL A 20 -6.02 -7.82 14.11
C VAL A 20 -6.79 -7.79 12.78
N CYS A 21 -8.05 -7.37 12.84
CA CYS A 21 -8.91 -7.28 11.65
C CYS A 21 -9.03 -5.84 11.15
N SER A 22 -9.00 -4.87 12.07
CA SER A 22 -8.98 -3.44 11.73
C SER A 22 -7.56 -2.91 11.82
N GLU A 23 -6.92 -2.74 10.67
CA GLU A 23 -5.54 -2.28 10.55
C GLU A 23 -5.38 -0.81 10.98
N PRO A 24 -4.18 -0.41 11.41
CA PRO A 24 -3.88 0.99 11.62
C PRO A 24 -4.22 1.85 10.40
N GLY A 25 -4.95 2.94 10.63
CA GLY A 25 -5.41 3.85 9.58
C GLY A 25 -6.70 3.41 8.87
N MET A 26 -7.23 2.22 9.12
CA MET A 26 -8.51 1.82 8.54
C MET A 26 -9.65 2.70 9.07
N PHE A 27 -10.57 3.10 8.19
CA PHE A 27 -11.83 3.71 8.59
C PHE A 27 -12.73 2.63 9.18
N VAL A 28 -13.03 2.72 10.48
CA VAL A 28 -13.78 1.70 11.22
C VAL A 28 -15.21 2.16 11.52
N THR A 29 -16.14 1.22 11.43
CA THR A 29 -17.57 1.42 11.73
C THR A 29 -18.01 0.38 12.76
N PRO A 30 -19.12 0.58 13.50
CA PRO A 30 -19.54 -0.33 14.58
C PRO A 30 -19.77 -1.80 14.18
N ASN A 31 -19.97 -2.07 12.88
CA ASN A 31 -20.16 -3.41 12.32
C ASN A 31 -18.85 -4.10 11.88
N LEU A 32 -17.70 -3.43 11.99
CA LEU A 32 -16.40 -4.01 11.65
C LEU A 32 -15.71 -4.57 12.90
N PRO A 33 -15.24 -5.83 12.87
CA PRO A 33 -14.48 -6.38 13.98
C PRO A 33 -13.11 -5.70 14.09
N LEU A 34 -12.72 -5.33 15.31
CA LEU A 34 -11.37 -4.79 15.58
C LEU A 34 -10.31 -5.91 15.56
N ALA A 35 -10.64 -7.04 16.19
CA ALA A 35 -9.79 -8.22 16.25
C ALA A 35 -10.64 -9.50 16.38
N ARG A 36 -10.05 -10.62 15.98
CA ARG A 36 -10.54 -11.98 16.23
C ARG A 36 -9.62 -12.65 17.25
N PHE A 37 -10.22 -13.28 18.25
CA PHE A 37 -9.51 -14.07 19.25
C PHE A 37 -9.83 -15.56 19.05
N ILE A 38 -8.81 -16.39 19.10
CA ILE A 38 -8.93 -17.85 19.04
C ILE A 38 -8.23 -18.42 20.27
N ASP A 39 -8.99 -19.10 21.12
CA ASP A 39 -8.46 -19.85 22.26
C ASP A 39 -7.96 -21.21 21.78
N LYS A 40 -6.68 -21.54 22.04
CA LYS A 40 -6.13 -22.85 21.66
C LYS A 40 -6.58 -23.99 22.57
N SER A 41 -7.04 -23.67 23.79
CA SER A 41 -7.48 -24.65 24.78
C SER A 41 -8.96 -25.02 24.65
N ALA A 42 -9.74 -24.25 23.89
CA ALA A 42 -11.15 -24.52 23.63
C ALA A 42 -11.30 -25.68 22.62
N SER A 43 -11.38 -26.91 23.16
CA SER A 43 -11.83 -28.08 22.40
C SER A 43 -13.24 -27.85 21.82
N THR A 44 -13.46 -28.38 20.62
CA THR A 44 -14.51 -28.08 19.64
C THR A 44 -15.97 -28.27 20.09
N GLU A 45 -16.22 -28.59 21.35
CA GLU A 45 -17.55 -28.92 21.88
C GLU A 45 -18.19 -27.83 22.77
N SER A 46 -17.47 -26.74 23.04
CA SER A 46 -17.97 -25.60 23.86
C SER A 46 -17.69 -24.25 23.21
N ALA A 47 -18.13 -24.05 21.96
CA ALA A 47 -17.84 -22.84 21.16
C ALA A 47 -18.62 -21.56 21.59
N SER A 48 -18.94 -21.41 22.88
CA SER A 48 -19.67 -20.25 23.42
C SER A 48 -19.03 -19.64 24.68
N SER A 49 -17.72 -19.84 24.88
CA SER A 49 -16.99 -19.11 25.92
C SER A 49 -16.62 -17.73 25.37
N GLU A 50 -17.39 -16.70 25.75
CA GLU A 50 -16.98 -15.31 25.53
C GLU A 50 -15.58 -15.09 26.13
N CYS A 51 -14.64 -14.52 25.37
CA CYS A 51 -13.30 -14.22 25.90
C CYS A 51 -13.45 -13.23 27.07
N THR A 52 -13.09 -13.67 28.27
CA THR A 52 -13.07 -12.84 29.49
C THR A 52 -12.16 -11.61 29.34
N CYS A 53 -11.28 -11.62 28.34
CA CYS A 53 -10.35 -10.58 27.93
C CYS A 53 -10.94 -9.52 26.98
N ILE A 54 -12.21 -9.59 26.59
CA ILE A 54 -12.74 -8.80 25.47
C ILE A 54 -12.61 -7.28 25.67
N ASP A 55 -12.88 -6.77 26.87
CA ASP A 55 -12.79 -5.34 27.15
C ASP A 55 -11.33 -4.87 27.28
N GLU A 56 -10.44 -5.76 27.73
CA GLU A 56 -9.00 -5.48 27.77
C GLU A 56 -8.41 -5.41 26.35
N ILE A 57 -8.88 -6.27 25.43
CA ILE A 57 -8.55 -6.23 24.00
C ILE A 57 -9.10 -4.96 23.38
N LYS A 58 -10.38 -4.59 23.59
CA LYS A 58 -10.92 -3.33 23.06
C LYS A 58 -10.09 -2.12 23.50
N ALA A 59 -9.67 -2.09 24.77
CA ALA A 59 -8.85 -1.02 25.31
C ALA A 59 -7.42 -0.94 24.72
N THR A 60 -6.98 -1.89 23.89
CA THR A 60 -5.72 -1.77 23.14
C THR A 60 -5.86 -1.00 21.84
N PHE A 61 -7.10 -0.75 21.38
CA PHE A 61 -7.39 -0.01 20.16
C PHE A 61 -7.74 1.44 20.49
N VAL A 62 -6.98 2.36 19.92
CA VAL A 62 -7.26 3.80 19.97
C VAL A 62 -7.84 4.21 18.63
N ILE A 63 -9.13 4.56 18.64
CA ILE A 63 -9.87 5.11 17.49
C ILE A 63 -9.85 6.63 17.64
N GLY A 64 -9.09 7.29 16.77
CA GLY A 64 -9.01 8.76 16.71
C GLY A 64 -9.78 9.32 15.51
N PRO A 65 -9.94 10.65 15.43
CA PRO A 65 -10.61 11.31 14.31
C PRO A 65 -9.77 11.33 13.03
N GLU A 66 -8.45 11.16 13.13
CA GLU A 66 -7.50 11.30 12.02
C GLU A 66 -6.45 10.18 12.03
N ARG A 67 -5.88 9.91 10.85
CA ARG A 67 -4.69 9.04 10.68
C ARG A 67 -3.45 9.73 11.22
N THR A 68 -2.47 8.94 11.68
CA THR A 68 -1.16 9.46 12.10
C THR A 68 -0.04 8.70 11.42
N PHE A 69 1.10 9.35 11.18
CA PHE A 69 2.25 8.75 10.51
C PHE A 69 2.88 7.61 11.31
N GLU A 70 2.81 7.68 12.64
CA GLU A 70 3.36 6.65 13.53
C GLU A 70 2.53 5.37 13.52
N SER A 71 1.23 5.49 13.22
CA SER A 71 0.31 4.37 13.26
C SER A 71 0.10 3.76 11.88
N ASP A 72 -0.09 4.56 10.84
CA ASP A 72 -0.45 4.10 9.51
C ASP A 72 0.75 4.26 8.54
N PRO A 73 1.39 3.14 8.12
CA PRO A 73 2.53 3.18 7.21
C PRO A 73 2.16 3.72 5.82
N ARG A 74 0.87 3.72 5.43
CA ARG A 74 0.40 4.20 4.12
C ARG A 74 0.15 5.69 4.11
N PHE A 75 -0.09 6.30 5.27
CA PHE A 75 -0.56 7.69 5.35
C PHE A 75 0.42 8.69 4.73
N GLY A 76 1.73 8.43 4.81
CA GLY A 76 2.76 9.21 4.12
C GLY A 76 2.55 9.31 2.60
N MET A 77 2.14 8.21 1.96
CA MET A 77 1.87 8.19 0.52
C MET A 77 0.60 8.93 0.16
N VAL A 78 -0.45 8.81 0.98
CA VAL A 78 -1.70 9.58 0.80
C VAL A 78 -1.41 11.07 0.84
N VAL A 79 -0.68 11.56 1.87
CA VAL A 79 -0.32 12.97 2.00
C VAL A 79 0.54 13.45 0.82
N MET A 80 1.51 12.64 0.38
CA MET A 80 2.30 12.96 -0.82
C MET A 80 1.40 13.09 -2.06
N SER A 81 0.47 12.16 -2.25
CA SER A 81 -0.48 12.17 -3.37
C SER A 81 -1.37 13.42 -3.35
N GLU A 82 -1.83 13.83 -2.18
CA GLU A 82 -2.60 15.06 -1.99
C GLU A 82 -1.81 16.33 -2.31
N ILE A 83 -0.53 16.40 -1.91
CA ILE A 83 0.33 17.55 -2.22
C ILE A 83 0.56 17.63 -3.73
N ALA A 84 0.83 16.50 -4.39
CA ALA A 84 0.99 16.46 -5.85
C ALA A 84 -0.29 16.88 -6.56
N SER A 85 -1.44 16.36 -6.14
CA SER A 85 -2.75 16.70 -6.70
C SER A 85 -3.08 18.19 -6.51
N ARG A 86 -2.75 18.76 -5.36
CA ARG A 86 -2.90 20.20 -5.09
C ARG A 86 -2.00 21.04 -6.00
N ALA A 87 -0.77 20.61 -6.22
CA ALA A 87 0.15 21.27 -7.15
C ALA A 87 -0.36 21.24 -8.60
N LEU A 88 -1.02 20.15 -9.01
CA LEU A 88 -1.61 19.99 -10.34
C LEU A 88 -2.95 20.70 -10.52
N SER A 89 -3.56 21.20 -9.45
CA SER A 89 -4.82 21.93 -9.55
C SER A 89 -4.71 23.16 -10.46
N SER A 90 -5.82 23.54 -11.10
CA SER A 90 -5.87 24.70 -12.00
C SER A 90 -5.47 26.02 -11.32
N ALA A 91 -5.56 26.10 -9.99
CA ALA A 91 -5.19 27.27 -9.22
C ALA A 91 -3.67 27.39 -8.99
N VAL A 92 -2.95 26.27 -8.92
CA VAL A 92 -1.50 26.25 -8.63
C VAL A 92 -0.69 26.01 -9.89
N ASN A 93 -1.08 25.03 -10.71
CA ASN A 93 -0.44 24.67 -11.97
C ASN A 93 1.09 24.51 -11.88
N ASP A 94 1.55 23.74 -10.90
CA ASP A 94 2.96 23.42 -10.66
C ASP A 94 3.23 21.91 -10.89
N PRO A 95 3.45 21.50 -12.16
CA PRO A 95 3.80 20.11 -12.49
C PRO A 95 5.17 19.69 -11.91
N GLY A 96 6.07 20.63 -11.63
CA GLY A 96 7.40 20.35 -11.09
C GLY A 96 7.33 19.71 -9.70
N THR A 97 6.46 20.21 -8.83
CA THR A 97 6.22 19.61 -7.51
C THR A 97 5.65 18.19 -7.62
N ALA A 98 4.69 17.97 -8.51
CA ALA A 98 4.13 16.63 -8.72
C ALA A 98 5.17 15.63 -9.23
N ILE A 99 6.03 16.05 -10.17
CA ILE A 99 7.14 15.25 -10.70
C ILE A 99 8.13 14.85 -9.59
N ASN A 100 8.46 15.79 -8.69
CA ASN A 100 9.34 15.52 -7.55
C ASN A 100 8.72 14.50 -6.59
N ILE A 101 7.42 14.62 -6.31
CA ILE A 101 6.69 13.68 -5.46
C ILE A 101 6.64 12.28 -6.09
N ILE A 102 6.34 12.17 -7.39
CA ILE A 102 6.39 10.89 -8.11
C ILE A 102 7.77 10.24 -7.93
N GLY A 103 8.85 11.02 -8.03
CA GLY A 103 10.20 10.52 -7.76
C GLY A 103 10.41 10.02 -6.33
N SER A 104 9.85 10.70 -5.34
CA SER A 104 9.89 10.27 -3.93
C SER A 104 9.11 8.98 -3.69
N LEU A 105 7.92 8.86 -4.28
CA LEU A 105 7.09 7.65 -4.21
C LEU A 105 7.82 6.44 -4.81
N VAL A 106 8.45 6.61 -5.98
CA VAL A 106 9.28 5.55 -6.57
C VAL A 106 10.37 5.10 -5.61
N ARG A 107 11.16 6.04 -5.04
CA ARG A 107 12.24 5.68 -4.10
C ARG A 107 11.72 4.95 -2.86
N MET A 108 10.55 5.33 -2.35
CA MET A 108 9.93 4.68 -1.20
C MET A 108 9.47 3.26 -1.53
N LEU A 109 8.72 3.08 -2.62
CA LEU A 109 8.22 1.79 -3.05
C LEU A 109 9.35 0.85 -3.48
N SER A 110 10.40 1.36 -4.13
CA SER A 110 11.57 0.52 -4.48
C SER A 110 12.23 -0.09 -3.25
N LYS A 111 12.36 0.67 -2.16
CA LYS A 111 12.90 0.16 -0.89
C LYS A 111 11.95 -0.80 -0.18
N TRP A 112 10.65 -0.62 -0.36
CA TRP A 112 9.63 -1.48 0.23
C TRP A 112 9.40 -2.77 -0.56
N SER A 113 9.95 -2.91 -1.78
CA SER A 113 9.76 -4.12 -2.61
C SER A 113 10.09 -5.42 -1.89
N GLY A 114 9.35 -6.48 -2.21
CA GLY A 114 9.54 -7.83 -1.67
C GLY A 114 10.99 -8.31 -1.83
N VAL A 115 11.65 -7.96 -2.94
CA VAL A 115 13.08 -8.25 -3.17
C VAL A 115 13.98 -7.59 -2.10
N CYS A 116 13.72 -6.33 -1.74
CA CYS A 116 14.47 -5.66 -0.66
C CYS A 116 14.13 -6.26 0.71
N GLN A 117 12.86 -6.57 0.96
CA GLN A 117 12.43 -7.18 2.22
C GLN A 117 13.00 -8.58 2.41
N GLU A 118 13.02 -9.43 1.38
CA GLU A 118 13.59 -10.77 1.39
C GLU A 118 15.10 -10.74 1.63
N ASN A 119 15.81 -9.81 0.99
CA ASN A 119 17.24 -9.61 1.23
C ASN A 119 17.53 -9.18 2.68
N GLU A 120 16.70 -8.31 3.25
CA GLU A 120 16.81 -7.93 4.67
C GLU A 120 16.38 -9.07 5.62
N ALA A 121 15.39 -9.88 5.24
CA ALA A 121 14.92 -11.01 6.01
C ALA A 121 15.93 -12.16 6.00
N ALA A 122 16.63 -12.40 4.88
CA ALA A 122 17.73 -13.34 4.79
C ALA A 122 18.87 -12.97 5.75
N GLY A 123 19.11 -11.67 5.96
CA GLY A 123 20.05 -11.18 6.98
C GLY A 123 19.57 -11.33 8.43
N ARG A 124 18.25 -11.46 8.65
CA ARG A 124 17.58 -11.54 9.97
C ARG A 124 16.94 -12.90 10.26
N ALA A 125 17.20 -13.93 9.44
CA ALA A 125 16.50 -15.22 9.43
C ALA A 125 16.55 -16.01 10.76
N SER A 126 17.34 -15.57 11.75
CA SER A 126 17.45 -16.17 13.07
C SER A 126 16.70 -15.42 14.19
N GLU A 127 16.07 -14.28 13.92
CA GLU A 127 15.37 -13.50 14.95
C GLU A 127 13.91 -13.98 15.10
N LYS A 128 13.55 -14.36 16.33
CA LYS A 128 12.17 -14.71 16.68
C LYS A 128 11.29 -13.45 16.56
N PRO A 129 10.07 -13.52 15.99
CA PRO A 129 9.17 -12.36 15.94
C PRO A 129 8.90 -11.82 17.36
N LEU A 130 8.88 -10.50 17.48
CA LEU A 130 8.67 -9.82 18.75
C LEU A 130 7.30 -10.16 19.37
N TYR A 131 6.29 -10.39 18.53
CA TYR A 131 4.95 -10.79 18.93
C TYR A 131 4.54 -12.05 18.16
N ASP A 132 4.64 -13.21 18.78
CA ASP A 132 4.37 -14.52 18.15
C ASP A 132 2.91 -15.02 18.31
N ARG A 133 2.08 -14.25 19.03
CA ARG A 133 0.65 -14.55 19.26
C ARG A 133 -0.30 -13.48 18.70
N VAL A 134 0.24 -12.52 17.96
CA VAL A 134 -0.53 -11.46 17.31
C VAL A 134 -0.24 -11.46 15.82
N ALA A 135 -1.28 -11.65 15.02
CA ALA A 135 -1.21 -11.60 13.56
C ALA A 135 -1.86 -10.32 13.03
N LEU A 136 -1.28 -9.76 11.98
CA LEU A 136 -1.79 -8.65 11.19
C LEU A 136 -1.70 -9.05 9.72
N ALA A 137 -2.62 -8.57 8.89
CA ALA A 137 -2.50 -8.78 7.45
C ALA A 137 -1.33 -7.95 6.87
N ASP A 138 -0.70 -8.48 5.83
CA ASP A 138 0.34 -7.77 5.12
C ASP A 138 -0.25 -6.60 4.32
N LEU A 139 0.56 -5.56 4.09
CA LEU A 139 0.14 -4.43 3.27
C LEU A 139 -0.04 -4.86 1.82
N SER A 140 -1.24 -4.61 1.30
CA SER A 140 -1.57 -4.84 -0.11
C SER A 140 -0.77 -3.89 -1.01
N VAL A 141 0.03 -4.45 -1.93
CA VAL A 141 0.75 -3.68 -2.96
C VAL A 141 -0.21 -2.81 -3.78
N ASP A 142 -1.38 -3.35 -4.08
CA ASP A 142 -2.43 -2.66 -4.81
C ASP A 142 -2.92 -1.41 -4.07
N ASP A 143 -3.12 -1.51 -2.75
CA ASP A 143 -3.52 -0.37 -1.93
C ASP A 143 -2.42 0.69 -1.88
N LEU A 144 -1.15 0.27 -1.72
CA LEU A 144 -0.02 1.20 -1.69
C LEU A 144 0.09 2.00 -3.00
N PHE A 145 -0.04 1.31 -4.13
CA PHE A 145 -0.01 1.94 -5.44
C PHE A 145 -1.22 2.86 -5.67
N ASN A 146 -2.41 2.43 -5.24
CA ASN A 146 -3.62 3.23 -5.36
C ASN A 146 -3.53 4.51 -4.53
N ASP A 147 -3.11 4.40 -3.27
CA ASP A 147 -2.90 5.53 -2.34
C ASP A 147 -1.82 6.49 -2.85
N ALA A 148 -0.76 5.96 -3.47
CA ALA A 148 0.34 6.76 -3.99
C ALA A 148 -0.01 7.53 -5.27
N PHE A 149 -0.59 6.86 -6.27
CA PHE A 149 -0.59 7.39 -7.65
C PHE A 149 -1.96 7.74 -8.21
N THR A 150 -3.07 7.17 -7.73
CA THR A 150 -4.37 7.29 -8.42
C THR A 150 -4.81 8.75 -8.59
N ALA A 151 -4.67 9.56 -7.55
CA ALA A 151 -5.04 10.98 -7.61
C ALA A 151 -4.12 11.76 -8.57
N ILE A 152 -2.81 11.53 -8.50
CA ILE A 152 -1.82 12.16 -9.39
C ILE A 152 -2.06 11.79 -10.86
N VAL A 153 -2.40 10.53 -11.12
CA VAL A 153 -2.71 10.02 -12.46
C VAL A 153 -3.92 10.75 -13.05
N ARG A 154 -5.00 10.89 -12.28
CA ARG A 154 -6.21 11.58 -12.71
C ARG A 154 -5.95 13.07 -12.91
N ASP A 155 -5.33 13.73 -11.92
CA ASP A 155 -5.20 15.18 -11.89
C ASP A 155 -4.06 15.68 -12.81
N GLY A 156 -3.08 14.84 -13.12
CA GLY A 156 -1.96 15.12 -14.01
C GLY A 156 -2.19 14.74 -15.48
N ALA A 157 -3.34 14.19 -15.82
CA ALA A 157 -3.64 13.61 -17.13
C ALA A 157 -3.50 14.60 -18.31
N GLY A 158 -3.72 15.89 -18.07
CA GLY A 158 -3.60 16.94 -19.08
C GLY A 158 -2.19 17.54 -19.22
N SER A 159 -1.22 17.10 -18.41
CA SER A 159 0.16 17.56 -18.46
C SER A 159 1.04 16.45 -19.00
N LEU A 160 1.62 16.67 -20.19
CA LEU A 160 2.45 15.69 -20.87
C LEU A 160 3.68 15.31 -20.02
N GLU A 161 4.36 16.29 -19.43
CA GLU A 161 5.54 16.06 -18.60
C GLU A 161 5.23 15.19 -17.36
N VAL A 162 4.04 15.35 -16.77
CA VAL A 162 3.58 14.53 -15.65
C VAL A 162 3.22 13.13 -16.14
N CYS A 163 2.49 13.00 -17.26
CA CYS A 163 2.15 11.71 -17.88
C CYS A 163 3.41 10.88 -18.19
N ILE A 164 4.41 11.48 -18.82
CA ILE A 164 5.69 10.83 -19.11
C ILE A 164 6.38 10.41 -17.80
N ARG A 165 6.36 11.27 -16.77
CA ARG A 165 7.00 10.96 -15.49
C ARG A 165 6.34 9.78 -14.77
N ILE A 166 5.01 9.70 -14.81
CA ILE A 166 4.22 8.59 -14.28
C ILE A 166 4.55 7.29 -15.02
N GLN A 167 4.55 7.29 -16.36
CA GLN A 167 4.87 6.09 -17.12
C GLN A 167 6.30 5.58 -16.83
N LYS A 168 7.28 6.49 -16.73
CA LYS A 168 8.65 6.16 -16.31
C LYS A 168 8.71 5.62 -14.88
N ALA A 169 7.88 6.13 -13.97
CA ALA A 169 7.80 5.63 -12.61
C ALA A 169 7.30 4.18 -12.58
N PHE A 170 6.23 3.87 -13.31
CA PHE A 170 5.70 2.51 -13.40
C PHE A 170 6.67 1.54 -14.09
N LEU A 171 7.34 1.96 -15.16
CA LEU A 171 8.43 1.18 -15.78
C LEU A 171 9.55 0.86 -14.79
N ALA A 172 9.97 1.83 -13.99
CA ALA A 172 11.01 1.61 -12.99
C ALA A 172 10.54 0.63 -11.91
N LEU A 173 9.33 0.81 -11.38
CA LEU A 173 8.76 -0.06 -10.34
C LEU A 173 8.49 -1.48 -10.83
N SER A 174 8.06 -1.65 -12.08
CA SER A 174 7.85 -2.98 -12.66
C SER A 174 9.14 -3.75 -12.91
N SER A 175 10.28 -3.06 -12.97
CA SER A 175 11.58 -3.65 -13.29
C SER A 175 12.38 -4.08 -12.06
N ILE A 176 11.81 -3.97 -10.85
CA ILE A 176 12.50 -4.26 -9.59
C ILE A 176 12.63 -5.77 -9.33
N GLY A 177 11.79 -6.59 -9.96
CA GLY A 177 11.74 -8.05 -9.77
C GLY A 177 10.70 -8.51 -8.76
N ASP A 178 9.86 -7.61 -8.27
CA ASP A 178 8.68 -7.90 -7.46
C ASP A 178 7.44 -8.03 -8.38
N GLU A 179 6.83 -9.22 -8.38
CA GLU A 179 5.73 -9.56 -9.29
C GLU A 179 4.44 -8.80 -8.97
N ASP A 180 4.12 -8.60 -7.69
CA ASP A 180 2.95 -7.85 -7.28
C ASP A 180 3.10 -6.37 -7.64
N MET A 181 4.31 -5.81 -7.46
CA MET A 181 4.61 -4.45 -7.92
C MET A 181 4.53 -4.33 -9.44
N ALA A 182 5.05 -5.30 -10.19
CA ALA A 182 4.98 -5.29 -11.64
C ALA A 182 3.53 -5.33 -12.15
N ASN A 183 2.67 -6.11 -11.51
CA ASN A 183 1.26 -6.19 -11.82
C ASN A 183 0.53 -4.87 -11.49
N ALA A 184 0.75 -4.31 -10.29
CA ALA A 184 0.17 -3.03 -9.89
C ALA A 184 0.60 -1.86 -10.79
N ALA A 185 1.90 -1.78 -11.11
CA ALA A 185 2.49 -0.79 -12.00
C ALA A 185 1.89 -0.88 -13.42
N SER A 186 1.74 -2.10 -13.95
CA SER A 186 1.13 -2.32 -15.27
C SER A 186 -0.33 -1.86 -15.32
N ARG A 187 -1.13 -2.20 -14.30
CA ARG A 187 -2.55 -1.81 -14.23
C ARG A 187 -2.70 -0.28 -14.13
N LEU A 188 -1.90 0.39 -13.31
CA LEU A 188 -1.96 1.84 -13.20
C LEU A 188 -1.34 2.57 -14.41
N SER A 189 -0.37 1.98 -15.09
CA SER A 189 0.17 2.49 -16.36
C SER A 189 -0.91 2.53 -17.45
N ASP A 190 -1.72 1.47 -17.57
CA ASP A 190 -2.89 1.45 -18.47
C ASP A 190 -3.94 2.51 -18.08
N LEU A 191 -4.27 2.59 -16.79
CA LEU A 191 -5.20 3.60 -16.29
C LEU A 191 -4.73 5.02 -16.61
N ALA A 192 -3.44 5.31 -16.39
CA ALA A 192 -2.84 6.61 -16.68
C ALA A 192 -2.88 6.94 -18.17
N PHE A 193 -2.65 5.94 -19.03
CA PHE A 193 -2.78 6.13 -20.47
C PHE A 193 -4.21 6.45 -20.90
N ARG A 194 -5.21 5.75 -20.35
CA ARG A 194 -6.63 6.04 -20.64
C ARG A 194 -7.07 7.43 -20.17
N TYR A 195 -6.46 7.95 -19.12
CA TYR A 195 -6.65 9.34 -18.71
C TYR A 195 -5.97 10.31 -19.68
N ALA A 196 -4.72 10.05 -20.04
CA ALA A 196 -3.97 10.88 -21.00
C ALA A 196 -4.67 10.95 -22.37
N GLU A 197 -5.17 9.82 -22.91
CA GLU A 197 -5.95 9.79 -24.17
C GLU A 197 -7.21 10.68 -24.13
N LYS A 198 -7.78 10.92 -22.95
CA LYS A 198 -8.98 11.75 -22.78
C LYS A 198 -8.66 13.22 -22.48
N SER A 199 -7.42 13.55 -22.14
CA SER A 199 -7.05 14.86 -21.60
C SER A 199 -6.02 15.59 -22.45
N LEU A 200 -5.11 14.88 -23.13
CA LEU A 200 -4.17 15.47 -24.08
C LEU A 200 -4.88 15.80 -25.40
N ILE A 201 -4.42 16.85 -26.06
CA ILE A 201 -5.07 17.39 -27.27
C ILE A 201 -4.38 16.89 -28.54
N LEU A 202 -3.06 16.76 -28.50
CA LEU A 202 -2.25 16.41 -29.66
C LEU A 202 -2.03 14.90 -29.75
N ASP A 203 -2.27 14.34 -30.94
CA ASP A 203 -2.07 12.91 -31.20
C ASP A 203 -0.60 12.51 -31.00
N GLU A 204 0.35 13.40 -31.29
CA GLU A 204 1.78 13.16 -31.07
C GLU A 204 2.12 12.96 -29.58
N GLU A 205 1.45 13.70 -28.69
CA GLU A 205 1.63 13.59 -27.25
C GLU A 205 1.08 12.26 -26.74
N ILE A 206 -0.10 11.87 -27.23
CA ILE A 206 -0.72 10.58 -26.92
C ILE A 206 0.19 9.42 -27.37
N GLU A 207 0.76 9.50 -28.58
CA GLU A 207 1.67 8.47 -29.08
C GLU A 207 2.97 8.37 -28.28
N ILE A 208 3.49 9.50 -27.77
CA ILE A 208 4.62 9.48 -26.83
C ILE A 208 4.26 8.69 -25.57
N VAL A 209 3.11 8.95 -24.94
CA VAL A 209 2.68 8.21 -23.75
C VAL A 209 2.43 6.73 -24.07
N ARG A 210 1.80 6.44 -25.22
CA ARG A 210 1.53 5.06 -25.71
C ARG A 210 2.83 4.26 -25.86
N SER A 211 3.92 4.90 -26.29
CA SER A 211 5.22 4.25 -26.46
C SER A 211 5.76 3.66 -25.15
N TYR A 212 5.58 4.35 -24.02
CA TYR A 212 6.01 3.86 -22.72
C TYR A 212 5.15 2.70 -22.20
N VAL A 213 3.83 2.73 -22.47
CA VAL A 213 2.93 1.61 -22.12
C VAL A 213 3.32 0.35 -22.88
N LYS A 214 3.64 0.48 -24.18
CA LYS A 214 4.15 -0.63 -25.00
C LYS A 214 5.44 -1.21 -24.41
N GLN A 215 6.41 -0.36 -24.07
CA GLN A 215 7.66 -0.78 -23.43
C GLN A 215 7.40 -1.57 -22.14
N LEU A 216 6.46 -1.13 -21.30
CA LEU A 216 6.14 -1.82 -20.04
C LEU A 216 5.55 -3.21 -20.30
N ASN A 217 4.64 -3.32 -21.25
CA ASN A 217 4.05 -4.60 -21.65
C ASN A 217 5.09 -5.56 -22.25
N ASP A 218 6.08 -5.05 -22.98
CA ASP A 218 7.15 -5.85 -23.55
C ASP A 218 8.07 -6.40 -22.45
N ILE A 219 8.44 -5.59 -21.45
CA ILE A 219 9.22 -6.06 -20.29
C ILE A 219 8.49 -7.18 -19.55
N LYS A 220 7.17 -7.04 -19.34
CA LYS A 220 6.35 -8.05 -18.68
C LYS A 220 6.38 -9.40 -19.41
N LYS A 221 6.26 -9.39 -20.75
CA LYS A 221 6.33 -10.61 -21.56
C LYS A 221 7.68 -11.31 -21.43
N HIS A 222 8.79 -10.57 -21.55
CA HIS A 222 10.13 -11.14 -21.42
C HIS A 222 10.39 -11.73 -20.02
N SER A 223 9.84 -11.11 -18.96
CA SER A 223 9.94 -11.64 -17.61
C SER A 223 9.11 -12.92 -17.40
N MET A 224 8.00 -13.10 -18.13
CA MET A 224 7.18 -14.31 -18.08
C MET A 224 7.81 -15.46 -18.88
N ASP A 225 8.48 -15.15 -20.00
CA ASP A 225 9.14 -16.15 -20.85
C ASP A 225 10.48 -16.66 -20.27
N SER A 226 11.03 -15.98 -19.25
CA SER A 226 12.32 -16.32 -18.62
C SER A 226 12.19 -17.11 -17.30
N LYS A 227 10.98 -17.40 -16.83
CA LYS A 227 10.69 -18.26 -15.67
C LYS A 227 10.26 -19.66 -16.14
#